data_AF-A0A0N1LKV7-F1
#
_entry.id   AF-A0A0N1LKV7-F1
#
_cell.length_a   1.000
_cell.length_b   1.000
_cell.length_c   1.000
_cell.angle_alpha   90.00
_cell.angle_beta   90.00
_cell.angle_gamma   90.00
#
_symmetry.space_group_name_H-M   'P 1'
#
loop_
_entity.id
_entity.type
_entity.pdbx_description
1 polymer ?
#
loop_
_entity_poly.entity_id
_entity_poly.type
_entity_poly.pdbx_seq_one_letter_code
_entity_poly.pdbx_strand_id
1 'polypeptide(L)'
;MILSTSSGDFPIPPDVASRLPQVPALPEPDEPNYSRRAREFTDWLESSPEHAVRFERLRRWHLVQDELARKAASEGRPFFVTDDGLD
;
A
#
# COMPACT_ATOMS: atom_id res chain seq x y z
N MET A 1 2.06 12.06 -0.35
CA MET A 1 1.71 10.69 0.05
C MET A 1 3.01 9.96 0.37
N ILE A 2 3.08 9.24 1.49
CA ILE A 2 4.29 8.56 1.96
C ILE A 2 4.03 7.06 1.95
N LEU A 3 5.02 6.30 1.49
CA LEU A 3 5.08 4.86 1.63
C LEU A 3 5.92 4.54 2.86
N SER A 4 5.31 3.97 3.88
CA SER A 4 6.03 3.42 5.03
C SER A 4 6.44 1.97 4.75
N THR A 5 7.72 1.69 4.89
CA THR A 5 8.33 0.35 4.74
C THR A 5 9.11 -0.01 6.00
N SER A 6 9.54 -1.26 6.11
CA SER A 6 10.42 -1.74 7.17
C SER A 6 11.79 -1.04 7.20
N SER A 7 12.19 -0.38 6.10
CA SER A 7 13.45 0.35 6.00
C SER A 7 13.29 1.86 6.11
N GLY A 8 12.07 2.35 6.38
CA GLY A 8 11.77 3.77 6.57
C GLY A 8 10.64 4.28 5.68
N ASP A 9 10.45 5.59 5.73
CA ASP A 9 9.41 6.33 5.03
C ASP A 9 9.94 6.97 3.75
N PHE A 10 9.26 6.70 2.63
CA PHE A 10 9.67 7.17 1.31
C PHE A 10 8.55 7.95 0.62
N PRO A 11 8.83 9.13 0.02
CA PRO A 11 7.84 9.85 -0.74
C PRO A 11 7.43 9.07 -1.99
N ILE A 12 6.13 8.94 -2.22
CA ILE A 12 5.60 8.32 -3.43
C ILE A 12 5.59 9.37 -4.55
N PRO A 13 6.27 9.14 -5.69
CA PRO A 13 6.22 10.05 -6.84
C PRO A 13 4.79 10.22 -7.38
N PRO A 14 4.43 11.40 -7.92
CA PRO A 14 3.08 11.66 -8.41
C PRO A 14 2.67 10.71 -9.55
N ASP A 15 3.60 10.33 -10.42
CA ASP A 15 3.35 9.39 -11.51
C ASP A 15 2.94 8.01 -10.97
N VAL A 16 3.69 7.48 -10.00
CA VAL A 16 3.37 6.22 -9.31
C VAL A 16 2.04 6.33 -8.57
N ALA A 17 1.82 7.41 -7.82
CA ALA A 17 0.59 7.63 -7.07
C ALA A 17 -0.66 7.63 -7.96
N SER A 18 -0.56 8.14 -9.20
CA SER A 18 -1.65 8.15 -10.16
C SER A 18 -2.04 6.76 -10.68
N ARG A 19 -1.12 5.78 -10.59
CA ARG A 19 -1.30 4.40 -11.04
C ARG A 19 -1.77 3.46 -9.92
N LEU A 20 -1.72 3.92 -8.67
CA LEU A 20 -2.14 3.10 -7.52
C LEU A 20 -3.64 2.79 -7.60
N PRO A 21 -4.05 1.53 -7.30
CA PRO A 21 -5.46 1.19 -7.18
C PRO A 21 -6.13 2.06 -6.11
N GLN A 22 -7.31 2.58 -6.42
CA GLN A 22 -8.11 3.28 -5.43
C GLN A 22 -8.74 2.27 -4.47
N VAL A 23 -8.21 2.24 -3.25
CA VAL A 23 -8.62 1.36 -2.16
C VAL A 23 -8.88 2.25 -0.93
N PRO A 24 -9.95 2.02 -0.17
CA PRO A 24 -10.15 2.70 1.11
C PRO A 24 -8.97 2.44 2.05
N ALA A 25 -8.71 3.38 2.96
CA ALA A 25 -7.67 3.21 3.97
C ALA A 25 -7.96 1.96 4.83
N LEU A 26 -6.90 1.22 5.17
CA LEU A 26 -7.01 0.12 6.11
C LEU A 26 -7.39 0.66 7.49
N PRO A 27 -8.35 0.04 8.18
CA PRO A 27 -8.73 0.43 9.54
C PRO A 27 -7.55 0.17 10.50
N GLU A 28 -7.25 1.14 11.35
CA GLU A 28 -6.17 1.06 12.33
C GLU A 28 -6.74 0.61 13.69
N PRO A 29 -6.18 -0.42 14.35
CA PRO A 29 -6.75 -1.00 15.57
C PRO A 29 -6.88 0.00 16.72
N ASP A 30 -6.01 1.02 16.76
CA ASP A 30 -5.99 2.06 17.78
C ASP A 30 -6.95 3.23 17.48
N GLU A 31 -7.67 3.22 16.35
CA GLU A 31 -8.59 4.30 16.01
C GLU A 31 -9.93 4.17 16.78
N PRO A 32 -10.53 5.29 17.25
CA PRO A 32 -11.77 5.25 18.06
C PRO A 32 -12.98 4.65 17.32
N ASN A 33 -12.89 4.51 16.00
CA ASN A 33 -13.96 4.03 15.13
C ASN A 33 -13.64 2.67 14.47
N TYR A 34 -12.61 1.97 14.95
CA TYR A 34 -12.03 0.79 14.30
C TYR A 34 -13.10 -0.22 13.87
N SER A 35 -13.99 -0.63 14.78
CA SER A 35 -15.02 -1.63 14.50
C SER A 35 -15.97 -1.22 13.37
N ARG A 36 -16.30 0.07 13.27
CA ARG A 36 -17.15 0.59 12.19
C ARG A 36 -16.37 0.58 10.87
N ARG A 37 -15.13 1.05 10.88
CA ARG A 37 -14.26 1.14 9.69
C ARG A 37 -13.88 -0.23 9.14
N ALA A 38 -13.62 -1.19 10.02
CA ALA A 38 -13.39 -2.58 9.64
C ALA A 38 -14.61 -3.19 8.95
N ARG A 39 -15.82 -2.90 9.44
CA ARG A 39 -17.05 -3.32 8.78
C ARG A 39 -17.22 -2.63 7.42
N GLU A 40 -17.06 -1.31 7.34
CA GLU A 40 -17.14 -0.56 6.09
C GLU A 40 -16.14 -1.06 5.03
N PHE A 41 -14.91 -1.39 5.46
CA PHE A 41 -13.89 -1.97 4.58
C PHE A 41 -14.28 -3.37 4.09
N THR A 42 -14.85 -4.19 4.97
CA THR A 42 -15.32 -5.55 4.63
C THR A 42 -16.50 -5.46 3.65
N ASP A 43 -17.49 -4.62 3.93
CA ASP A 43 -18.62 -4.36 3.04
C ASP A 43 -18.13 -3.86 1.66
N TRP A 44 -17.10 -3.00 1.63
CA TRP A 44 -16.47 -2.58 0.39
C TRP A 44 -15.85 -3.75 -0.38
N LEU A 45 -15.05 -4.61 0.27
CA LEU A 45 -14.47 -5.79 -0.37
C LEU A 45 -15.54 -6.74 -0.95
N GLU A 46 -16.63 -6.95 -0.23
CA GLU A 46 -17.71 -7.87 -0.63
C GLU A 46 -18.61 -7.29 -1.72
N SER A 47 -18.67 -5.97 -1.87
CA SER A 47 -19.54 -5.31 -2.85
C SER A 47 -19.17 -5.56 -4.32
N SER A 48 -17.91 -5.92 -4.61
CA SER A 48 -17.47 -6.27 -5.98
C SER A 48 -16.19 -7.11 -5.97
N PRO A 49 -16.07 -8.15 -6.80
CA PRO A 49 -14.82 -8.91 -6.95
C PRO A 49 -13.65 -8.05 -7.42
N GLU A 50 -13.91 -6.95 -8.14
CA GLU A 50 -12.86 -6.01 -8.56
C GLU A 50 -12.17 -5.32 -7.37
N HIS A 51 -12.89 -5.13 -6.25
CA HIS A 51 -12.31 -4.49 -5.06
C HIS A 51 -11.26 -5.38 -4.39
N ALA A 52 -11.51 -6.69 -4.33
CA ALA A 52 -10.52 -7.66 -3.87
C ALA A 52 -9.27 -7.64 -4.78
N VAL A 53 -9.46 -7.55 -6.10
CA VAL A 53 -8.34 -7.44 -7.06
C VAL A 53 -7.53 -6.15 -6.84
N ARG A 54 -8.21 -5.01 -6.67
CA ARG A 54 -7.54 -3.71 -6.40
C ARG A 54 -6.78 -3.73 -5.08
N PHE A 55 -7.38 -4.28 -4.03
CA PHE A 55 -6.75 -4.42 -2.73
C PHE A 55 -5.50 -5.30 -2.82
N GLU A 56 -5.60 -6.48 -3.43
CA GLU A 56 -4.47 -7.39 -3.57
C GLU A 56 -3.36 -6.81 -4.44
N ARG A 57 -3.70 -6.06 -5.50
CA ARG A 57 -2.73 -5.35 -6.33
C ARG A 57 -1.97 -4.30 -5.52
N LEU A 58 -2.66 -3.48 -4.73
CA LEU A 58 -2.04 -2.50 -3.85
C LEU A 58 -1.14 -3.17 -2.78
N ARG A 59 -1.62 -4.27 -2.19
CA ARG A 59 -0.88 -5.06 -1.20
C ARG A 59 0.40 -5.65 -1.79
N ARG A 60 0.33 -6.23 -2.99
CA ARG A 60 1.50 -6.80 -3.68
C ARG A 60 2.54 -5.74 -4.02
N TRP A 61 2.10 -4.60 -4.55
CA TRP A 61 2.99 -3.46 -4.78
C TRP A 61 3.70 -3.03 -3.50
N HIS A 62 2.98 -2.88 -2.38
CA HIS A 62 3.59 -2.51 -1.09
C HIS A 62 4.69 -3.51 -0.67
N LEU A 63 4.44 -4.82 -0.80
CA LEU A 63 5.43 -5.86 -0.48
C LEU A 63 6.67 -5.80 -1.37
N VAL A 64 6.50 -5.56 -2.67
CA VAL A 64 7.62 -5.40 -3.61
C VAL A 64 8.45 -4.18 -3.24
N GLN A 65 7.81 -3.06 -2.94
CA GLN A 65 8.52 -1.84 -2.55
C GLN A 65 9.24 -2.01 -1.20
N ASP A 66 8.66 -2.71 -0.23
CA ASP A 66 9.34 -3.04 1.04
C ASP A 66 10.59 -3.90 0.81
N GLU A 67 10.51 -4.91 -0.07
CA GLU A 67 11.66 -5.74 -0.42
C GLU A 67 12.76 -4.93 -1.13
N LEU A 68 12.39 -4.07 -2.08
CA LEU A 68 13.33 -3.20 -2.79
C LEU A 68 14.00 -2.20 -1.85
N ALA A 69 13.24 -1.63 -0.90
CA ALA A 69 13.75 -0.73 0.12
C ALA A 69 14.75 -1.46 1.03
N ARG A 70 14.42 -2.67 1.50
CA ARG A 70 15.31 -3.52 2.30
C ARG A 70 16.60 -3.86 1.56
N LYS A 71 16.49 -4.20 0.27
CA LYS A 71 17.65 -4.50 -0.57
C LYS A 71 18.55 -3.28 -0.74
N ALA A 72 17.98 -2.12 -1.07
CA ALA A 72 18.73 -0.87 -1.21
C ALA A 72 19.45 -0.47 0.10
N ALA A 73 18.77 -0.60 1.24
CA ALA A 73 19.35 -0.37 2.56
C ALA A 73 20.53 -1.32 2.84
N SER A 74 20.38 -2.62 2.53
CA SER A 74 21.46 -3.61 2.70
C SER A 74 22.67 -3.35 1.78
N GLU A 75 22.45 -2.71 0.64
CA GLU A 75 23.48 -2.36 -0.34
C GLU A 75 24.08 -0.95 -0.09
N GLY A 76 23.58 -0.22 0.92
CA GLY A 76 24.03 1.14 1.24
C GLY A 76 23.70 2.16 0.15
N ARG A 77 22.67 1.92 -0.67
CA ARG A 77 22.24 2.80 -1.77
C ARG A 77 20.90 3.46 -1.46
N PRO A 78 20.60 4.64 -2.04
CA PRO A 78 19.29 5.25 -1.88
C PRO A 78 18.19 4.40 -2.53
N PHE A 79 17.01 4.42 -1.92
CA PHE A 79 15.79 3.82 -2.45
C PHE A 79 14.83 4.91 -2.94
N PHE A 80 14.20 4.66 -4.08
CA PHE A 80 13.15 5.50 -4.65
C PHE A 80 11.96 4.61 -4.98
N VAL A 81 10.76 5.05 -4.60
CA VAL A 81 9.53 4.30 -4.85
C VAL A 81 9.24 4.26 -6.36
N THR A 82 8.90 3.08 -6.86
CA THR A 82 8.58 2.82 -8.27
C THR A 82 7.19 2.20 -8.42
N ASP A 83 6.74 1.99 -9.66
CA ASP A 83 5.53 1.23 -9.97
C ASP A 83 5.73 -0.30 -10.01
N ASP A 84 6.94 -0.80 -9.68
CA ASP A 84 7.22 -2.24 -9.65
C ASP A 84 6.25 -2.98 -8.71
N GLY A 85 5.62 -4.04 -9.24
CA GLY A 85 4.60 -4.81 -8.53
C GLY A 85 3.16 -4.33 -8.76
N LEU A 86 2.96 -3.32 -9.61
CA LEU A 86 1.62 -2.93 -10.08
C LEU A 86 1.12 -3.72 -11.29
N ASP A 87 1.86 -4.62 -11.92
CA ASP A 87 1.33 -5.41 -13.06
C ASP A 87 0.38 -6.55 -12.64
#